data_AF-A0A8D8BR23-F1
#
_entry.id   AF-A0A8D8BR23-F1
#
_cell.length_a   1.000
_cell.length_b   1.000
_cell.length_c   1.000
_cell.angle_alpha   90.00
_cell.angle_beta   90.00
_cell.angle_gamma   90.00
#
_symmetry.space_group_name_H-M   'P 1'
#
loop_
_entity.id
_entity.type
_entity.pdbx_description
1 polymer ?
#
loop_
_entity_poly.entity_id
_entity_poly.type
_entity_poly.pdbx_seq_one_letter_code
_entity_poly.pdbx_strand_id
1 'polypeptide(L)'
;ALICLVAIALGIAWPLIVSSEIKKQFVLQPGTEIYDSWLAPPVDTHLELYLWNWTNAEEDYTVAGYKPRLEQLGPYTFREIHERSNVSWNDDEFSVTYYQKRIWHYEPQLSRGDLENDIVVTINPILLTIGFTLKDNPFLLGFIDLIINENREEMEISPLYKVTASEILFEGYDDKLLTNLLDVVANNPGIADQVDLPPFDRFGWFYGRNESELYDGNFTIGTGVDALDNLGMMRLWNGLDRTPYYRDECGRVVGSSGELWPPYQEPERPNVTVFSSDICSAMTLEFDGAFSLHGVDGFKWKGNDRPFDNGHN
;
A
#
# COMPACT_ATOMS: atom_id res chain seq x y z
N ALA A 1 -38.85 -44.31 19.35
CA ALA A 1 -39.14 -43.16 20.22
C ALA A 1 -37.85 -42.48 20.72
N LEU A 2 -37.02 -43.14 21.52
CA LEU A 2 -35.79 -42.55 22.08
C LEU A 2 -34.78 -42.06 21.01
N ILE A 3 -34.53 -42.88 19.97
CA ILE A 3 -33.63 -42.51 18.86
C ILE A 3 -34.13 -41.26 18.13
N CYS A 4 -35.45 -41.15 17.89
CA CYS A 4 -36.05 -39.98 17.25
C CYS A 4 -35.93 -38.72 18.12
N LEU A 5 -36.12 -38.85 19.44
CA LEU A 5 -35.95 -37.74 20.37
C LEU A 5 -34.50 -37.25 20.42
N VAL A 6 -33.53 -38.17 20.43
CA VAL A 6 -32.10 -37.84 20.37
C VAL A 6 -31.75 -37.18 19.04
N ALA A 7 -32.26 -37.68 17.91
CA ALA A 7 -32.01 -37.07 16.60
C ALA A 7 -32.60 -35.66 16.49
N ILE A 8 -33.80 -35.42 17.02
CA ILE A 8 -34.41 -34.09 17.05
C ILE A 8 -33.62 -33.16 17.98
N ALA A 9 -33.22 -33.62 19.16
CA ALA A 9 -32.41 -32.84 20.09
C ALA A 9 -31.04 -32.48 19.49
N LEU A 10 -30.38 -33.43 18.82
CA LEU A 10 -29.14 -33.18 18.09
C LEU A 10 -29.36 -32.22 16.93
N GLY A 11 -30.43 -32.37 16.14
CA GLY A 11 -30.74 -31.45 15.03
C GLY A 11 -30.97 -30.02 15.49
N ILE A 12 -31.62 -29.82 16.65
CA ILE A 12 -31.82 -28.50 17.26
C ILE A 12 -30.52 -27.95 17.88
N ALA A 13 -29.71 -28.80 18.50
CA ALA A 13 -28.43 -28.41 19.09
C ALA A 13 -27.31 -28.22 18.05
N TRP A 14 -27.43 -28.82 16.87
CA TRP A 14 -26.39 -28.83 15.85
C TRP A 14 -25.96 -27.44 15.42
N PRO A 15 -26.86 -26.47 15.10
CA PRO A 15 -26.46 -25.10 14.80
C PRO A 15 -25.68 -24.42 15.93
N LEU A 16 -26.03 -24.69 17.19
CA LEU A 16 -25.33 -24.11 18.35
C LEU A 16 -23.93 -24.71 18.51
N ILE A 17 -23.79 -26.02 18.33
CA ILE A 17 -22.50 -26.71 18.38
C ILE A 17 -21.60 -26.19 17.24
N VAL A 18 -22.12 -26.14 16.01
CA VAL A 18 -21.40 -25.65 14.84
C VAL A 18 -21.00 -24.19 15.00
N SER A 19 -21.90 -23.32 15.44
CA SER A 19 -21.59 -21.90 15.68
C SER A 19 -20.53 -21.73 16.79
N SER A 20 -20.60 -22.53 17.85
CA SER A 20 -19.60 -22.52 18.93
C SER A 20 -18.22 -22.96 18.44
N GLU A 21 -18.16 -24.01 17.63
CA GLU A 21 -16.88 -24.48 17.07
C GLU A 21 -16.31 -23.49 16.07
N ILE A 22 -17.15 -22.92 15.20
CA ILE A 22 -16.72 -21.88 14.27
C ILE A 22 -16.19 -20.66 15.01
N LYS A 23 -16.87 -20.20 16.07
CA LYS A 23 -16.35 -19.11 16.90
C LYS A 23 -15.00 -19.42 17.53
N LYS A 24 -14.68 -20.67 17.85
CA LYS A 24 -13.36 -21.02 18.42
C LYS A 24 -12.25 -21.06 17.39
N GLN A 25 -12.57 -21.46 16.16
CA GLN A 25 -11.57 -21.61 15.09
C GLN A 25 -11.38 -20.33 14.27
N PHE A 26 -12.43 -19.49 14.17
CA PHE A 26 -12.46 -18.31 13.30
C PHE A 26 -12.23 -16.99 14.03
N VAL A 27 -11.78 -17.03 15.29
CA VAL A 27 -11.28 -15.84 15.99
C VAL A 27 -9.77 -15.73 15.79
N LEU A 28 -9.30 -14.50 15.61
CA LEU A 28 -7.87 -14.23 15.55
C LEU A 28 -7.32 -14.24 16.98
N GLN A 29 -6.81 -15.40 17.43
CA GLN A 29 -6.17 -15.57 18.74
C GLN A 29 -5.04 -16.61 18.67
N PRO A 30 -4.01 -16.51 19.53
CA PRO A 30 -2.93 -17.49 19.58
C PRO A 30 -3.44 -18.92 19.76
N GLY A 31 -2.95 -19.85 18.93
CA GLY A 31 -3.36 -21.26 18.94
C GLY A 31 -4.52 -21.61 17.99
N THR A 32 -5.04 -20.63 17.25
CA THR A 32 -5.98 -20.87 16.14
C THR A 32 -5.23 -20.95 14.81
N GLU A 33 -5.76 -21.73 13.86
CA GLU A 33 -5.18 -21.84 12.50
C GLU A 33 -5.19 -20.51 11.75
N ILE A 34 -6.21 -19.67 11.98
CA ILE A 34 -6.30 -18.32 11.40
C ILE A 34 -5.16 -17.45 11.91
N TYR A 35 -4.83 -17.51 13.21
CA TYR A 35 -3.73 -16.73 13.75
C TYR A 35 -2.39 -17.13 13.17
N ASP A 36 -2.11 -18.42 13.06
CA ASP A 36 -0.85 -18.90 12.49
C ASP A 36 -0.72 -18.50 11.00
N SER A 37 -1.82 -18.62 10.24
CA SER A 37 -1.89 -18.21 8.84
C SER A 37 -1.82 -16.68 8.67
N TRP A 38 -2.38 -15.91 9.59
CA TRP A 38 -2.30 -14.46 9.56
C TRP A 38 -0.90 -13.98 9.94
N LEU A 39 -0.26 -14.58 10.94
CA LEU A 39 1.09 -14.21 11.37
C LEU A 39 2.12 -14.45 10.26
N ALA A 40 2.01 -15.59 9.56
CA ALA A 40 2.84 -15.99 8.43
C ALA A 40 1.99 -16.67 7.34
N PRO A 41 1.45 -15.89 6.36
CA PRO A 41 0.62 -16.42 5.28
C PRO A 41 1.29 -17.55 4.52
N PRO A 42 0.59 -18.67 4.31
CA PRO A 42 1.16 -19.84 3.64
C PRO A 42 1.21 -19.68 2.11
N VAL A 43 1.00 -18.47 1.59
CA VAL A 43 0.94 -18.16 0.17
C VAL A 43 1.88 -17.02 -0.17
N ASP A 44 2.84 -17.31 -1.04
CA ASP A 44 3.69 -16.30 -1.66
C ASP A 44 2.89 -15.61 -2.77
N THR A 45 2.89 -14.28 -2.78
CA THR A 45 2.28 -13.50 -3.86
C THR A 45 3.35 -12.95 -4.79
N HIS A 46 2.97 -12.54 -6.00
CA HIS A 46 3.90 -11.92 -6.94
C HIS A 46 3.47 -10.48 -7.17
N LEU A 47 4.41 -9.55 -6.97
CA LEU A 47 4.30 -8.15 -7.36
C LEU A 47 4.95 -7.99 -8.73
N GLU A 48 4.13 -7.73 -9.75
CA GLU A 48 4.61 -7.38 -11.09
C GLU A 48 4.60 -5.86 -11.26
N LEU A 49 5.79 -5.28 -11.46
CA LEU A 49 5.94 -3.84 -11.68
C LEU A 49 6.16 -3.54 -13.16
N TYR A 50 5.48 -2.52 -13.64
CA TYR A 50 5.58 -2.04 -15.02
C TYR A 50 5.94 -0.55 -15.01
N LEU A 51 6.97 -0.19 -15.77
CA LEU A 51 7.45 1.19 -15.89
C LEU A 51 7.07 1.77 -17.26
N TRP A 52 6.88 3.08 -17.33
CA TRP A 52 6.62 3.78 -18.58
C TRP A 52 7.85 4.61 -18.96
N ASN A 53 8.56 4.18 -20.00
CA ASN A 53 9.72 4.87 -20.53
C ASN A 53 9.32 5.96 -21.53
N TRP A 54 9.75 7.19 -21.29
CA TRP A 54 9.47 8.33 -22.17
C TRP A 54 10.50 8.43 -23.30
N THR A 55 10.17 7.85 -24.46
CA THR A 55 11.14 7.60 -25.54
C THR A 55 11.53 8.84 -26.34
N ASN A 56 10.72 9.90 -26.32
CA ASN A 56 10.98 11.15 -27.02
C ASN A 56 11.17 12.34 -26.08
N ALA A 57 11.64 12.10 -24.85
CA ALA A 57 11.81 13.14 -23.84
C ALA A 57 12.91 14.18 -24.19
N GLU A 58 13.88 13.79 -25.02
CA GLU A 58 14.94 14.66 -25.54
C GLU A 58 14.45 15.65 -26.62
N GLU A 59 13.28 15.40 -27.21
CA GLU A 59 12.63 16.38 -28.10
C GLU A 59 12.15 17.58 -27.26
N ASP A 60 12.10 18.77 -27.88
CA ASP A 60 11.65 19.98 -27.18
C ASP A 60 10.16 19.88 -26.80
N TYR A 61 9.92 19.55 -25.53
CA TYR A 61 8.60 19.39 -24.94
C TYR A 61 7.86 20.73 -24.73
N THR A 62 8.49 21.88 -24.99
CA THR A 62 7.85 23.21 -24.90
C THR A 62 7.09 23.60 -26.17
N VAL A 63 7.29 22.86 -27.26
CA VAL A 63 6.64 23.15 -28.55
C VAL A 63 5.15 22.83 -28.47
N ALA A 64 4.33 23.76 -28.97
CA ALA A 64 2.88 23.56 -29.04
C ALA A 64 2.53 22.30 -29.85
N GLY A 65 1.74 21.41 -29.26
CA GLY A 65 1.34 20.14 -29.87
C GLY A 65 2.28 18.97 -29.60
N TYR A 66 3.31 19.16 -28.76
CA TYR A 66 4.13 18.07 -28.26
C TYR A 66 3.27 16.97 -27.60
N LYS A 67 3.60 15.71 -27.89
CA LYS A 67 2.93 14.54 -27.29
C LYS A 67 4.00 13.56 -26.80
N PRO A 68 4.02 13.25 -25.49
CA PRO A 68 4.89 12.21 -24.95
C PRO A 68 4.61 10.87 -25.62
N ARG A 69 5.67 10.16 -25.99
CA ARG A 69 5.63 8.76 -26.42
C ARG A 69 6.14 7.90 -25.28
N LEU A 70 5.27 7.04 -24.77
CA LEU A 70 5.56 6.16 -23.65
C LEU A 70 5.60 4.72 -24.14
N GLU A 71 6.64 3.99 -23.77
CA GLU A 71 6.77 2.55 -23.98
C GLU A 71 6.78 1.84 -22.63
N GLN A 72 5.95 0.81 -22.48
CA GLN A 72 5.91 0.03 -21.24
C GLN A 72 7.10 -0.92 -21.17
N LEU A 73 7.79 -0.92 -20.04
CA LEU A 73 8.86 -1.86 -19.70
C LEU A 73 8.39 -2.77 -18.56
N GLY A 74 8.84 -4.03 -18.59
CA GLY A 74 8.49 -5.06 -17.61
C GLY A 74 7.74 -6.28 -18.19
N PRO A 75 7.16 -7.13 -17.32
CA PRO A 75 7.17 -6.99 -15.86
C PRO A 75 8.56 -7.13 -15.26
N TYR A 76 8.80 -6.42 -14.16
CA TYR A 76 9.81 -6.72 -13.15
C TYR A 76 9.09 -7.41 -12.00
N THR A 77 9.30 -8.72 -11.87
CA THR A 77 8.50 -9.59 -11.00
C THR A 77 9.24 -9.85 -9.70
N PHE A 78 8.56 -9.65 -8.58
CA PHE A 78 9.07 -9.89 -7.24
C PHE A 78 8.14 -10.83 -6.51
N ARG A 79 8.71 -11.85 -5.87
CA ARG A 79 7.97 -12.63 -4.88
C ARG A 79 7.84 -11.80 -3.60
N GLU A 80 6.60 -11.55 -3.19
CA GLU A 80 6.23 -10.74 -2.03
C GLU A 80 5.77 -11.63 -0.87
N ILE A 81 6.44 -11.46 0.27
CA ILE A 81 6.18 -12.15 1.53
C ILE A 81 5.77 -11.11 2.57
N HIS A 82 4.72 -11.40 3.33
CA HIS A 82 4.26 -10.54 4.43
C HIS A 82 4.56 -11.20 5.78
N GLU A 83 5.20 -10.48 6.70
CA GLU A 83 5.44 -10.89 8.08
C GLU A 83 4.81 -9.88 9.05
N ARG A 84 4.18 -10.35 10.13
CA ARG A 84 3.61 -9.47 11.16
C ARG A 84 4.57 -9.39 12.33
N SER A 85 4.78 -8.20 12.84
CA SER A 85 5.68 -7.94 13.96
C SER A 85 5.07 -7.01 14.98
N ASN A 86 5.68 -6.97 16.18
CA ASN A 86 5.24 -6.15 17.32
C ASN A 86 3.72 -6.26 17.60
N VAL A 87 3.21 -7.50 17.57
CA VAL A 87 1.80 -7.81 17.82
C VAL A 87 1.44 -7.53 19.28
N SER A 88 0.45 -6.68 19.50
CA SER A 88 -0.03 -6.26 20.81
C SER A 88 -1.56 -6.34 20.87
N TRP A 89 -2.06 -7.03 21.89
CA TRP A 89 -3.49 -7.22 22.13
C TRP A 89 -3.98 -6.17 23.11
N ASN A 90 -5.20 -5.66 22.89
CA ASN A 90 -5.87 -4.83 23.88
C ASN A 90 -6.41 -5.66 25.06
N ASP A 91 -6.75 -5.01 26.18
CA ASP A 91 -7.14 -5.69 27.43
C ASP A 91 -8.36 -6.63 27.30
N ASP A 92 -9.30 -6.31 26.39
CA ASP A 92 -10.49 -7.13 26.12
C ASP A 92 -10.29 -8.15 24.98
N GLU A 93 -9.10 -8.15 24.35
CA GLU A 93 -8.73 -8.95 23.18
C GLU A 93 -9.66 -8.78 21.96
N PHE A 94 -10.49 -7.73 21.92
CA PHE A 94 -11.38 -7.46 20.77
C PHE A 94 -10.62 -6.84 19.59
N SER A 95 -9.43 -6.32 19.82
CA SER A 95 -8.56 -5.80 18.77
C SER A 95 -7.09 -6.16 18.97
N VAL A 96 -6.37 -6.21 17.86
CA VAL A 96 -4.93 -6.45 17.84
C VAL A 96 -4.26 -5.37 17.03
N THR A 97 -3.15 -4.84 17.53
CA THR A 97 -2.30 -3.88 16.86
C THR A 97 -1.00 -4.54 16.43
N TYR A 98 -0.56 -4.30 15.20
CA TYR A 98 0.63 -4.92 14.63
C TYR A 98 1.27 -4.04 13.57
N TYR A 99 2.49 -4.37 13.19
CA TYR A 99 3.18 -3.84 12.02
C TYR A 99 3.28 -4.92 10.95
N GLN A 100 3.27 -4.49 9.69
CA GLN A 100 3.44 -5.37 8.54
C GLN A 100 4.78 -5.10 7.86
N LYS A 101 5.64 -6.12 7.84
CA LYS A 101 6.88 -6.14 7.08
C LYS A 101 6.63 -6.82 5.75
N ARG A 102 6.93 -6.11 4.65
CA ARG A 102 6.88 -6.64 3.29
C ARG A 102 8.29 -6.94 2.79
N ILE A 103 8.49 -8.13 2.25
CA ILE A 103 9.78 -8.61 1.76
C ILE A 103 9.61 -8.94 0.28
N TRP A 104 10.41 -8.29 -0.56
CA TRP A 104 10.39 -8.49 -2.00
C TRP A 104 11.68 -9.18 -2.46
N HIS A 105 11.53 -10.30 -3.15
CA HIS A 105 12.62 -11.04 -3.77
C HIS A 105 12.46 -11.02 -5.29
N TYR A 106 13.43 -10.42 -6.00
CA TYR A 106 13.38 -10.36 -7.46
C TYR A 106 13.45 -11.75 -8.09
N GLU A 107 12.58 -12.00 -9.07
CA GLU A 107 12.48 -13.26 -9.80
C GLU A 107 12.77 -13.04 -11.30
N PRO A 108 14.03 -13.12 -11.73
CA PRO A 108 14.41 -12.85 -13.12
C PRO A 108 13.76 -13.82 -14.10
N GLN A 109 13.47 -15.06 -13.70
CA GLN A 109 12.83 -16.06 -14.54
C GLN A 109 11.36 -15.76 -14.86
N LEU A 110 10.69 -14.96 -14.03
CA LEU A 110 9.32 -14.48 -14.26
C LEU A 110 9.28 -13.03 -14.77
N SER A 111 10.45 -12.40 -14.91
CA SER A 111 10.59 -11.04 -15.39
C SER A 111 10.92 -11.03 -16.88
N ARG A 112 10.39 -10.03 -17.58
CA ARG A 112 10.78 -9.78 -18.98
C ARG A 112 11.74 -8.61 -19.09
N GLY A 113 11.62 -7.63 -18.18
CA GLY A 113 12.57 -6.54 -18.06
C GLY A 113 13.85 -6.99 -17.39
N ASP A 114 14.94 -6.29 -17.69
CA ASP A 114 16.21 -6.43 -17.01
C ASP A 114 16.32 -5.35 -15.94
N LEU A 115 16.14 -5.73 -14.67
CA LEU A 115 16.09 -4.80 -13.55
C LEU A 115 17.33 -3.90 -13.46
N GLU A 116 18.52 -4.41 -13.79
CA GLU A 116 19.78 -3.66 -13.66
C GLU A 116 20.14 -2.87 -14.91
N ASN A 117 19.69 -3.31 -16.09
CA ASN A 117 20.14 -2.74 -17.37
C ASN A 117 19.06 -1.94 -18.11
N ASP A 118 17.78 -2.14 -17.82
CA ASP A 118 16.71 -1.36 -18.45
C ASP A 118 16.77 0.08 -17.94
N ILE A 119 16.92 1.01 -18.88
CA ILE A 119 16.94 2.44 -18.58
C ILE A 119 15.54 3.03 -18.80
N VAL A 120 15.05 3.71 -17.77
CA VAL A 120 13.76 4.40 -17.78
C VAL A 120 14.01 5.90 -17.79
N VAL A 121 13.43 6.58 -18.77
CA VAL A 121 13.37 8.04 -18.81
C VAL A 121 12.00 8.48 -18.29
N THR A 122 12.01 9.31 -17.24
CA THR A 122 10.79 9.83 -16.60
C THR A 122 10.97 11.27 -16.13
N ILE A 123 9.89 11.91 -15.67
CA ILE A 123 9.95 13.24 -15.05
C ILE A 123 10.71 13.14 -13.72
N ASN A 124 11.52 14.14 -13.40
CA ASN A 124 12.23 14.25 -12.12
C ASN A 124 11.24 14.51 -10.96
N PRO A 125 10.93 13.51 -10.10
CA PRO A 125 9.99 13.68 -9.00
C PRO A 125 10.58 14.50 -7.84
N ILE A 126 11.90 14.55 -7.67
CA ILE A 126 12.55 15.34 -6.62
C ILE A 126 12.37 16.83 -6.91
N LEU A 127 12.68 17.26 -8.13
CA LEU A 127 12.50 18.64 -8.56
C LEU A 127 11.04 19.08 -8.44
N LEU A 128 10.09 18.22 -8.84
CA LEU A 128 8.66 18.48 -8.68
C LEU A 128 8.26 18.59 -7.20
N THR A 129 8.77 17.71 -6.35
CA THR A 129 8.47 17.70 -4.91
C THR A 129 9.00 18.95 -4.23
N ILE A 130 10.25 19.33 -4.48
CA ILE A 130 10.85 20.56 -3.96
C ILE A 130 10.02 21.79 -4.39
N GLY A 131 9.68 21.88 -5.67
CA GLY A 131 8.85 22.97 -6.19
C GLY A 131 7.47 23.04 -5.54
N PHE A 132 6.83 21.89 -5.30
CA PHE A 132 5.53 21.83 -4.62
C PHE A 132 5.63 22.19 -3.13
N THR A 133 6.64 21.66 -2.42
CA THR A 133 6.86 21.91 -0.99
C THR A 133 7.18 23.39 -0.72
N LEU A 134 7.94 24.03 -1.59
CA LEU A 134 8.37 25.43 -1.41
C LEU A 134 7.45 26.47 -2.06
N LYS A 135 6.35 26.06 -2.72
CA LYS A 135 5.46 26.97 -3.48
C LYS A 135 4.91 28.14 -2.66
N ASP A 136 4.70 27.93 -1.36
CA ASP A 136 4.15 28.92 -0.43
C ASP A 136 5.25 29.68 0.36
N ASN A 137 6.54 29.41 0.08
CA ASN A 137 7.69 30.12 0.64
C ASN A 137 8.55 30.76 -0.47
N PRO A 138 8.17 31.96 -0.98
CA PRO A 138 8.85 32.59 -2.11
C PRO A 138 10.33 32.91 -1.87
N PHE A 139 10.73 33.11 -0.61
CA PHE A 139 12.11 33.37 -0.25
C PHE A 139 12.99 32.14 -0.45
N LEU A 140 12.59 30.99 0.11
CA LEU A 140 13.32 29.74 -0.06
C LEU A 140 13.28 29.25 -1.51
N LEU A 141 12.14 29.41 -2.18
CA LEU A 141 12.03 29.08 -3.60
C LEU A 141 13.03 29.88 -4.46
N GLY A 142 13.10 31.21 -4.26
CA GLY A 142 14.06 32.06 -4.97
C GLY A 142 15.53 31.75 -4.64
N PHE A 143 15.82 31.31 -3.43
CA PHE A 143 17.16 30.87 -3.03
C PHE A 143 17.56 29.55 -3.73
N ILE A 144 16.66 28.58 -3.76
CA ILE A 144 16.88 27.32 -4.48
C ILE A 144 16.99 27.56 -5.99
N ASP A 145 16.14 28.41 -6.57
CA ASP A 145 16.25 28.79 -7.98
C ASP A 145 17.62 29.40 -8.31
N LEU A 146 18.18 30.22 -7.42
CA LEU A 146 19.52 30.79 -7.60
C LEU A 146 20.59 29.70 -7.57
N ILE A 147 20.56 28.77 -6.59
CA ILE A 147 21.49 27.64 -6.52
C ILE A 147 21.41 26.78 -7.78
N ILE A 148 20.19 26.43 -8.21
CA ILE A 148 19.96 25.62 -9.41
C ILE A 148 20.52 26.34 -10.63
N ASN A 149 20.24 27.63 -10.81
CA ASN A 149 20.68 28.37 -11.99
C ASN A 149 22.20 28.59 -12.04
N GLU A 150 22.85 28.83 -10.90
CA GLU A 150 24.30 29.03 -10.83
C GLU A 150 25.09 27.73 -11.02
N ASN A 151 24.52 26.59 -10.63
CA ASN A 151 25.22 25.30 -10.61
C ASN A 151 24.58 24.25 -11.54
N ARG A 152 23.72 24.67 -12.48
CA ARG A 152 22.89 23.76 -13.28
C ARG A 152 23.70 22.69 -14.02
N GLU A 153 24.80 23.09 -14.64
CA GLU A 153 25.68 22.19 -15.39
C GLU A 153 26.47 21.26 -14.46
N GLU A 154 26.93 21.76 -13.31
CA GLU A 154 27.71 20.96 -12.33
C GLU A 154 26.83 19.96 -11.56
N MET A 155 25.60 20.36 -11.25
CA MET A 155 24.60 19.55 -10.55
C MET A 155 23.82 18.62 -11.49
N GLU A 156 24.05 18.70 -12.81
CA GLU A 156 23.36 17.90 -13.83
C GLU A 156 21.82 17.94 -13.67
N ILE A 157 21.29 19.08 -13.24
CA ILE A 157 19.86 19.20 -12.92
C ILE A 157 19.06 19.18 -14.20
N SER A 158 18.31 18.09 -14.36
CA SER A 158 17.42 17.84 -15.47
C SER A 158 15.98 17.70 -14.98
N PRO A 159 14.99 18.24 -15.71
CA PRO A 159 13.57 17.97 -15.44
C PRO A 159 13.19 16.51 -15.72
N LEU A 160 14.11 15.75 -16.31
CA LEU A 160 13.99 14.34 -16.64
C LEU A 160 15.07 13.56 -15.91
N TYR A 161 14.72 12.41 -15.34
CA TYR A 161 15.70 11.41 -14.95
C TYR A 161 15.81 10.32 -15.97
N LYS A 162 17.03 9.80 -16.06
CA LYS A 162 17.41 8.64 -16.84
C LYS A 162 18.14 7.68 -15.91
N VAL A 163 17.42 6.70 -15.40
CA VAL A 163 17.83 5.81 -14.31
C VAL A 163 17.52 4.37 -14.66
N THR A 164 18.15 3.41 -13.99
CA THR A 164 17.82 1.99 -14.16
C THR A 164 16.45 1.66 -13.54
N ALA A 165 15.88 0.51 -13.92
CA ALA A 165 14.70 0.00 -13.26
C ALA A 165 14.95 -0.32 -11.76
N SER A 166 16.15 -0.80 -11.39
CA SER A 166 16.54 -1.04 -9.99
C SER A 166 16.54 0.26 -9.17
N GLU A 167 17.13 1.33 -9.70
CA GLU A 167 17.21 2.65 -9.06
C GLU A 167 15.81 3.26 -8.83
N ILE A 168 14.97 3.33 -9.86
CA ILE A 168 13.66 3.97 -9.75
C ILE A 168 12.69 3.16 -8.87
N LEU A 169 12.85 1.84 -8.79
CA LEU A 169 11.98 0.98 -8.00
C LEU A 169 12.47 0.86 -6.55
N PHE A 170 13.68 0.37 -6.29
CA PHE A 170 14.10 -0.07 -4.95
C PHE A 170 15.39 0.55 -4.43
N GLU A 171 16.43 0.68 -5.26
CA GLU A 171 17.75 1.13 -4.78
C GLU A 171 17.80 2.63 -4.49
N GLY A 172 16.93 3.40 -5.15
CA GLY A 172 16.91 4.84 -5.12
C GLY A 172 18.10 5.44 -5.87
N TYR A 173 17.85 6.44 -6.70
CA TYR A 173 18.94 7.18 -7.34
C TYR A 173 19.40 8.35 -6.46
N ASP A 174 20.71 8.62 -6.50
CA ASP A 174 21.30 9.81 -5.87
C ASP A 174 20.94 11.06 -6.69
N ASP A 175 20.51 12.10 -6.01
CA ASP A 175 20.25 13.40 -6.63
C ASP A 175 21.03 14.50 -5.94
N LYS A 176 21.89 15.18 -6.71
CA LYS A 176 22.75 16.25 -6.19
C LYS A 176 21.95 17.41 -5.60
N LEU A 177 20.77 17.71 -6.14
CA LEU A 177 19.91 18.77 -5.61
C LEU A 177 19.34 18.38 -4.24
N LEU A 178 18.86 17.15 -4.07
CA LEU A 178 18.41 16.62 -2.78
C LEU A 178 19.53 16.59 -1.76
N THR A 179 20.70 16.05 -2.11
CA THR A 179 21.87 16.01 -1.20
C THR A 179 22.25 17.42 -0.74
N ASN A 180 22.39 18.36 -1.67
CA ASN A 180 22.76 19.75 -1.33
C ASN A 180 21.68 20.45 -0.50
N LEU A 181 20.40 20.17 -0.76
CA LEU A 181 19.30 20.72 0.02
C LEU A 181 19.32 20.18 1.46
N LEU A 182 19.52 18.88 1.64
CA LEU A 182 19.66 18.25 2.95
C LEU A 182 20.85 18.84 3.71
N ASP A 183 21.99 19.06 3.05
CA ASP A 183 23.17 19.71 3.63
C ASP A 183 22.89 21.15 4.06
N VAL A 184 22.18 21.95 3.24
CA VAL A 184 21.78 23.31 3.58
C VAL A 184 20.87 23.31 4.81
N VAL A 185 19.86 22.44 4.84
CA VAL A 185 18.92 22.34 5.95
C VAL A 185 19.62 21.89 7.23
N ALA A 186 20.49 20.88 7.16
CA ALA A 186 21.25 20.38 8.31
C ALA A 186 22.19 21.44 8.92
N ASN A 187 22.77 22.30 8.08
CA ASN A 187 23.68 23.37 8.53
C ASN A 187 22.97 24.67 8.91
N ASN A 188 21.66 24.80 8.65
CA ASN A 188 20.88 26.01 8.93
C ASN A 188 19.57 25.67 9.66
N PRO A 189 19.60 25.54 11.00
CA PRO A 189 18.42 25.15 11.79
C PRO A 189 17.19 26.03 11.58
N GLY A 190 17.38 27.33 11.31
CA GLY A 190 16.28 28.25 11.02
C GLY A 190 15.54 27.97 9.71
N ILE A 191 16.13 27.19 8.78
CA ILE A 191 15.48 26.72 7.55
C ILE A 191 14.80 25.37 7.81
N ALA A 192 15.40 24.49 8.62
CA ALA A 192 14.82 23.20 8.98
C ALA A 192 13.42 23.33 9.60
N ASP A 193 13.21 24.33 10.44
CA ASP A 193 11.89 24.60 11.05
C ASP A 193 10.84 25.11 10.04
N GLN A 194 11.25 25.50 8.82
CA GLN A 194 10.39 26.07 7.79
C GLN A 194 10.05 25.09 6.66
N VAL A 195 10.74 23.94 6.59
CA VAL A 195 10.59 22.98 5.50
C VAL A 195 10.43 21.58 6.08
N ASP A 196 9.28 20.97 5.78
CA ASP A 196 9.04 19.56 6.08
C ASP A 196 9.64 18.71 4.95
N LEU A 197 10.87 18.24 5.15
CA LEU A 197 11.54 17.35 4.21
C LEU A 197 11.27 15.89 4.58
N PRO A 198 11.03 15.02 3.57
CA PRO A 198 10.89 13.60 3.84
C PRO A 198 12.21 13.04 4.42
N PRO A 199 12.15 11.99 5.26
CA PRO A 199 13.31 11.40 5.92
C PRO A 199 14.12 10.48 4.99
N PHE A 200 14.29 10.87 3.72
CA PHE A 200 14.97 10.08 2.70
C PHE A 200 16.03 10.94 2.00
N ASP A 201 17.17 10.32 1.70
CA ASP A 201 18.32 10.90 1.01
C ASP A 201 18.34 10.57 -0.49
N ARG A 202 17.48 9.64 -0.92
CA ARG A 202 17.30 9.23 -2.31
C ARG A 202 15.83 9.10 -2.66
N PHE A 203 15.54 9.01 -3.95
CA PHE A 203 14.20 8.69 -4.43
C PHE A 203 14.17 7.35 -5.16
N GLY A 204 13.21 6.52 -4.79
CA GLY A 204 12.72 5.36 -5.53
C GLY A 204 11.32 5.01 -5.01
N TRP A 205 10.46 4.44 -5.84
CA TRP A 205 9.04 4.20 -5.48
C TRP A 205 8.86 3.31 -4.25
N PHE A 206 9.79 2.36 -4.07
CA PHE A 206 9.86 1.43 -2.94
C PHE A 206 11.17 1.60 -2.16
N TYR A 207 11.85 2.75 -2.29
CA TYR A 207 13.08 3.04 -1.57
C TYR A 207 12.88 2.94 -0.06
N GLY A 208 13.70 2.11 0.60
CA GLY A 208 13.60 1.86 2.05
C GLY A 208 12.34 1.11 2.50
N ARG A 209 11.49 0.62 1.58
CA ARG A 209 10.30 -0.18 1.93
C ARG A 209 10.64 -1.63 2.21
N ASN A 210 11.57 -2.20 1.44
CA ASN A 210 11.88 -3.62 1.52
C ASN A 210 12.39 -3.98 2.92
N GLU A 211 11.76 -4.97 3.54
CA GLU A 211 12.04 -5.41 4.91
C GLU A 211 11.77 -4.36 6.00
N SER A 212 11.15 -3.24 5.67
CA SER A 212 10.83 -2.21 6.66
C SER A 212 9.63 -2.63 7.50
N GLU A 213 9.81 -2.57 8.82
CA GLU A 213 8.74 -2.82 9.78
C GLU A 213 7.77 -1.63 9.90
N LEU A 214 8.28 -0.40 9.74
CA LEU A 214 7.54 0.81 10.09
C LEU A 214 6.91 1.52 8.88
N TYR A 215 7.33 1.19 7.66
CA TYR A 215 6.96 1.98 6.47
C TYR A 215 5.44 2.04 6.26
N ASP A 216 4.76 0.90 6.35
CA ASP A 216 3.32 0.82 6.12
C ASP A 216 2.49 1.33 7.32
N GLY A 217 3.14 1.64 8.43
CA GLY A 217 2.51 2.04 9.69
C GLY A 217 2.03 0.86 10.53
N ASN A 218 1.36 1.17 11.64
CA ASN A 218 0.68 0.17 12.46
C ASN A 218 -0.80 0.06 12.10
N PHE A 219 -1.31 -1.16 12.19
CA PHE A 219 -2.68 -1.53 11.89
C PHE A 219 -3.32 -2.03 13.17
N THR A 220 -4.49 -1.50 13.51
CA THR A 220 -5.35 -2.07 14.56
C THR A 220 -6.58 -2.67 13.89
N ILE A 221 -6.77 -3.98 14.03
CA ILE A 221 -7.91 -4.72 13.45
C ILE A 221 -8.73 -5.41 14.52
N GLY A 222 -10.00 -5.69 14.21
CA GLY A 222 -10.86 -6.53 15.05
C GLY A 222 -10.47 -8.00 14.98
N THR A 223 -10.52 -8.67 16.13
CA THR A 223 -10.11 -10.08 16.28
C THR A 223 -11.25 -11.07 16.05
N GLY A 224 -12.51 -10.57 16.08
CA GLY A 224 -13.71 -11.39 15.99
C GLY A 224 -14.17 -12.01 17.32
N VAL A 225 -13.44 -11.76 18.42
CA VAL A 225 -13.75 -12.30 19.76
C VAL A 225 -15.10 -11.79 20.28
N ASP A 226 -15.40 -10.51 20.05
CA ASP A 226 -16.69 -9.90 20.37
C ASP A 226 -17.79 -10.34 19.40
N ALA A 227 -17.54 -10.20 18.09
CA ALA A 227 -18.42 -10.61 17.02
C ALA A 227 -17.61 -11.00 15.78
N LEU A 228 -17.90 -12.14 15.17
CA LEU A 228 -17.17 -12.64 14.00
C LEU A 228 -17.19 -11.68 12.79
N ASP A 229 -18.20 -10.81 12.71
CA ASP A 229 -18.31 -9.78 11.67
C ASP A 229 -17.22 -8.70 11.80
N ASN A 230 -16.57 -8.60 12.95
CA ASN A 230 -15.46 -7.68 13.20
C ASN A 230 -14.09 -8.28 12.84
N LEU A 231 -14.02 -9.57 12.51
CA LEU A 231 -12.75 -10.23 12.16
C LEU A 231 -12.06 -9.54 10.98
N GLY A 232 -10.82 -9.10 11.18
CA GLY A 232 -10.02 -8.47 10.12
C GLY A 232 -10.45 -7.04 9.76
N MET A 233 -11.48 -6.51 10.42
CA MET A 233 -11.98 -5.16 10.13
C MET A 233 -11.09 -4.11 10.78
N MET A 234 -10.64 -3.14 9.99
CA MET A 234 -9.83 -2.01 10.41
C MET A 234 -10.54 -1.18 11.48
N ARG A 235 -9.78 -0.80 12.51
CA ARG A 235 -10.19 0.12 13.58
C ARG A 235 -9.37 1.39 13.54
N LEU A 236 -8.04 1.24 13.47
CA LEU A 236 -7.10 2.36 13.45
C LEU A 236 -5.97 2.04 12.46
N TRP A 237 -5.43 3.09 11.87
CA TRP A 237 -4.16 3.07 11.15
C TRP A 237 -3.28 4.19 11.70
N ASN A 238 -2.07 3.86 12.14
CA ASN A 238 -1.20 4.77 12.87
C ASN A 238 -1.86 5.42 14.09
N GLY A 239 -2.71 4.64 14.79
CA GLY A 239 -3.45 5.08 15.97
C GLY A 239 -4.62 6.04 15.69
N LEU A 240 -4.97 6.28 14.42
CA LEU A 240 -6.06 7.16 14.01
C LEU A 240 -7.18 6.38 13.33
N ASP A 241 -8.42 6.75 13.60
CA ASP A 241 -9.63 6.24 12.91
C ASP A 241 -9.91 6.97 11.58
N ARG A 242 -9.10 8.00 11.29
CA ARG A 242 -9.16 8.80 10.07
C ARG A 242 -7.77 9.25 9.64
N THR A 243 -7.46 9.10 8.36
CA THR A 243 -6.21 9.57 7.76
C THR A 243 -6.24 11.09 7.58
N PRO A 244 -5.10 11.78 7.76
CA PRO A 244 -5.04 13.23 7.63
C PRO A 244 -5.02 13.70 6.16
N TYR A 245 -4.82 12.78 5.21
CA TYR A 245 -4.60 13.09 3.80
C TYR A 245 -5.88 13.38 3.02
N TYR A 246 -7.02 12.90 3.52
CA TYR A 246 -8.32 13.09 2.88
C TYR A 246 -9.31 13.79 3.83
N ARG A 247 -10.24 14.54 3.23
CA ARG A 247 -11.27 15.28 3.97
C ARG A 247 -12.45 14.37 4.34
N ASP A 248 -13.07 14.67 5.47
CA ASP A 248 -14.35 14.08 5.89
C ASP A 248 -14.35 12.54 5.81
N GLU A 249 -15.40 11.95 5.22
CA GLU A 249 -15.60 10.51 5.07
C GLU A 249 -14.51 9.83 4.24
N CYS A 250 -13.87 10.52 3.30
CA CYS A 250 -12.83 9.96 2.42
C CYS A 250 -11.54 9.59 3.18
N GLY A 251 -11.33 10.16 4.36
CA GLY A 251 -10.20 9.81 5.22
C GLY A 251 -10.49 8.66 6.18
N ARG A 252 -11.71 8.14 6.26
CA ARG A 252 -12.05 7.16 7.29
C ARG A 252 -11.27 5.85 7.11
N VAL A 253 -10.78 5.32 8.22
CA VAL A 253 -10.14 4.00 8.28
C VAL A 253 -11.25 2.96 8.45
N VAL A 254 -11.61 2.28 7.35
CA VAL A 254 -12.75 1.34 7.29
C VAL A 254 -12.48 0.19 6.33
N GLY A 255 -13.21 -0.92 6.50
CA GLY A 255 -13.04 -2.12 5.67
C GLY A 255 -12.04 -3.11 6.27
N SER A 256 -11.61 -4.08 5.48
CA SER A 256 -10.53 -5.02 5.85
C SER A 256 -9.19 -4.54 5.25
N SER A 257 -8.06 -5.04 5.76
CA SER A 257 -6.76 -4.91 5.09
C SER A 257 -6.67 -5.73 3.79
N GLY A 258 -7.66 -6.59 3.52
CA GLY A 258 -7.73 -7.48 2.36
C GLY A 258 -7.30 -8.92 2.64
N GLU A 259 -6.66 -9.16 3.79
CA GLU A 259 -6.06 -10.46 4.13
C GLU A 259 -6.98 -11.34 5.00
N LEU A 260 -7.79 -10.73 5.86
CA LEU A 260 -8.74 -11.40 6.72
C LEU A 260 -10.15 -10.88 6.48
N TRP A 261 -11.13 -11.78 6.48
CA TRP A 261 -12.52 -11.46 6.21
C TRP A 261 -13.44 -12.23 7.14
N PRO A 262 -14.58 -11.65 7.54
CA PRO A 262 -15.60 -12.38 8.27
C PRO A 262 -16.07 -13.64 7.53
N PRO A 263 -16.24 -14.80 8.20
CA PRO A 263 -16.51 -16.08 7.57
C PRO A 263 -17.92 -16.19 6.97
N TYR A 264 -18.89 -15.48 7.53
CA TYR A 264 -20.28 -15.47 7.06
C TYR A 264 -20.61 -14.13 6.45
N GLN A 265 -20.37 -13.97 5.16
CA GLN A 265 -21.07 -12.91 4.43
C GLN A 265 -22.26 -13.58 3.69
N GLU A 266 -23.48 -13.14 3.92
CA GLU A 266 -24.68 -13.85 3.44
C GLU A 266 -24.79 -13.84 1.90
N PRO A 267 -25.54 -14.74 1.24
CA PRO A 267 -25.71 -14.78 -0.23
C PRO A 267 -26.25 -13.50 -0.90
N GLU A 268 -26.66 -12.50 -0.12
CA GLU A 268 -27.22 -11.21 -0.56
C GLU A 268 -26.14 -10.10 -0.67
N ARG A 269 -24.84 -10.47 -0.75
CA ARG A 269 -23.69 -9.57 -0.42
C ARG A 269 -23.68 -8.23 -1.19
N PRO A 270 -23.67 -7.09 -0.46
CA PRO A 270 -23.26 -5.80 -0.99
C PRO A 270 -21.74 -5.76 -1.21
N ASN A 271 -21.27 -4.61 -1.72
CA ASN A 271 -19.85 -4.32 -1.95
C ASN A 271 -18.97 -4.58 -0.71
N VAL A 272 -17.70 -4.94 -0.92
CA VAL A 272 -16.69 -5.05 0.15
C VAL A 272 -15.81 -3.81 0.16
N THR A 273 -15.27 -3.44 1.33
CA THR A 273 -14.36 -2.30 1.45
C THR A 273 -12.99 -2.79 1.92
N VAL A 274 -11.94 -2.34 1.24
CA VAL A 274 -10.55 -2.64 1.55
C VAL A 274 -9.84 -1.33 1.88
N PHE A 275 -9.22 -1.26 3.06
CA PHE A 275 -8.28 -0.20 3.40
C PHE A 275 -6.89 -0.56 2.85
N SER A 276 -6.24 0.39 2.17
CA SER A 276 -4.88 0.22 1.68
C SER A 276 -4.02 1.38 2.18
N SER A 277 -2.94 1.03 2.89
CA SER A 277 -1.92 2.00 3.34
C SER A 277 -1.26 2.71 2.17
N ASP A 278 -1.08 2.03 1.03
CA ASP A 278 -0.44 2.56 -0.18
C ASP A 278 -1.19 3.75 -0.81
N ILE A 279 -2.52 3.80 -0.69
CA ILE A 279 -3.33 4.96 -1.11
C ILE A 279 -3.84 5.80 0.07
N CYS A 280 -3.47 5.42 1.30
CA CYS A 280 -3.83 6.05 2.56
C CYS A 280 -5.36 6.22 2.78
N SER A 281 -6.17 5.31 2.22
CA SER A 281 -7.63 5.36 2.25
C SER A 281 -8.25 3.98 1.97
N ALA A 282 -9.58 3.92 1.96
CA ALA A 282 -10.35 2.73 1.68
C ALA A 282 -11.05 2.79 0.32
N MET A 283 -11.12 1.65 -0.37
CA MET A 283 -11.83 1.48 -1.63
C MET A 283 -12.92 0.42 -1.50
N THR A 284 -14.07 0.71 -2.10
CA THR A 284 -15.20 -0.20 -2.13
C THR A 284 -15.25 -0.94 -3.48
N LEU A 285 -15.25 -2.27 -3.43
CA LEU A 285 -15.29 -3.19 -4.57
C LEU A 285 -16.69 -3.77 -4.72
N GLU A 286 -17.20 -3.81 -5.96
CA GLU A 286 -18.51 -4.36 -6.26
C GLU A 286 -18.50 -5.86 -6.48
N PHE A 287 -19.57 -6.52 -6.09
CA PHE A 287 -19.76 -7.94 -6.34
C PHE A 287 -19.84 -8.22 -7.85
N ASP A 288 -19.02 -9.15 -8.33
CA ASP A 288 -18.89 -9.54 -9.75
C ASP A 288 -19.48 -10.93 -10.03
N GLY A 289 -19.75 -11.74 -9.00
CA GLY A 289 -20.37 -13.05 -9.14
C GLY A 289 -19.73 -14.15 -8.27
N ALA A 290 -20.31 -15.33 -8.32
CA ALA A 290 -19.72 -16.53 -7.75
C ALA A 290 -18.63 -17.11 -8.67
N PHE A 291 -17.62 -17.75 -8.08
CA PHE A 291 -16.58 -18.48 -8.79
C PHE A 291 -16.25 -19.78 -8.04
N SER A 292 -15.57 -20.70 -8.71
CA SER A 292 -15.05 -21.92 -8.07
C SER A 292 -13.63 -22.15 -8.55
N LEU A 293 -12.72 -22.40 -7.60
CA LEU A 293 -11.30 -22.60 -7.87
C LEU A 293 -10.78 -23.75 -7.00
N HIS A 294 -10.11 -24.72 -7.60
CA HIS A 294 -9.61 -25.91 -6.91
C HIS A 294 -10.67 -26.66 -6.08
N GLY A 295 -11.95 -26.62 -6.51
CA GLY A 295 -13.06 -27.26 -5.81
C GLY A 295 -13.58 -26.48 -4.59
N VAL A 296 -13.12 -25.25 -4.40
CA VAL A 296 -13.61 -24.32 -3.38
C VAL A 296 -14.47 -23.26 -4.06
N ASP A 297 -15.73 -23.17 -3.63
CA ASP A 297 -16.65 -22.13 -4.09
C ASP A 297 -16.39 -20.82 -3.35
N GLY A 298 -16.48 -19.71 -4.08
CA GLY A 298 -16.22 -18.39 -3.56
C GLY A 298 -16.99 -17.30 -4.31
N PHE A 299 -16.73 -16.07 -3.90
CA PHE A 299 -17.33 -14.87 -4.47
C PHE A 299 -16.22 -13.93 -4.95
N LYS A 300 -16.47 -13.26 -6.07
CA LYS A 300 -15.54 -12.32 -6.69
C LYS A 300 -16.07 -10.90 -6.53
N TRP A 301 -15.15 -9.99 -6.21
CA TRP A 301 -15.39 -8.55 -6.25
C TRP A 301 -14.40 -7.88 -7.18
N LYS A 302 -14.79 -6.73 -7.74
CA LYS A 302 -13.96 -5.94 -8.64
C LYS A 302 -14.07 -4.45 -8.32
N GLY A 303 -13.06 -3.68 -8.70
CA GLY A 303 -13.20 -2.23 -8.77
C GLY A 303 -14.24 -1.84 -9.83
N ASN A 304 -14.95 -0.76 -9.59
CA ASN A 304 -15.85 -0.16 -10.57
C ASN A 304 -15.42 1.28 -10.87
N ASP A 305 -16.24 2.02 -11.61
CA ASP A 305 -15.86 3.37 -12.05
C ASP A 305 -15.97 4.42 -10.93
N ARG A 306 -16.51 4.08 -9.75
CA ARG A 306 -16.81 5.04 -8.68
C ARG A 306 -15.60 5.49 -7.85
N PRO A 307 -14.67 4.62 -7.40
CA PRO A 307 -13.54 5.03 -6.56
C PRO A 307 -12.66 6.13 -7.15
N PHE A 308 -12.63 6.23 -8.49
CA PHE A 308 -11.82 7.21 -9.21
C PHE A 308 -12.67 8.18 -10.05
N ASP A 309 -14.00 8.23 -9.83
CA ASP A 309 -14.86 9.24 -10.46
C ASP A 309 -14.61 10.63 -9.86
N ASN A 310 -14.83 11.68 -10.66
CA ASN A 310 -14.67 13.07 -10.25
C ASN A 310 -15.85 13.61 -9.42
N GLY A 311 -16.81 12.75 -9.08
CA GLY A 311 -17.96 13.06 -8.21
C GLY A 311 -18.99 14.02 -8.82
N HIS A 312 -19.01 14.21 -10.15
CA HIS A 312 -19.96 15.11 -10.82
C HIS A 312 -21.23 14.43 -11.37
N ASN A 313 -21.47 13.16 -11.02
CA ASN A 313 -22.63 12.38 -11.50
C ASN A 313 -23.67 12.09 -10.41
#